data_AF-A0A151F6N9-F1
#
_entry.id   AF-A0A151F6N9-F1
#
_cell.length_a   1.000
_cell.length_b   1.000
_cell.length_c   1.000
_cell.angle_alpha   90.00
_cell.angle_beta   90.00
_cell.angle_gamma   90.00
#
_symmetry.space_group_name_H-M   'P 1'
#
loop_
_entity.id
_entity.type
_entity.pdbx_description
1 polymer ?
#
loop_
_entity_poly.entity_id
_entity_poly.type
_entity_poly.pdbx_seq_one_letter_code
_entity_poly.pdbx_strand_id
1 'polypeptide(L)'
;MEKRGEIAIFMRDDMCRIVPVGGTVYIRSCCERGWADEQPIKEGHVQLRVLPGCYVVLIKPEEGMSQEKMVIVKCNETVCLNPLVKW
;
A
#
# COMPACT_ATOMS: atom_id res chain seq x y z
N MET A 1 22.56 -7.77 8.67
CA MET A 1 21.12 -7.43 8.57
C MET A 1 20.89 -6.72 7.26
N GLU A 2 19.98 -7.21 6.42
CA GLU A 2 19.57 -6.48 5.22
C GLU A 2 18.82 -5.21 5.63
N LYS A 3 19.21 -4.06 5.07
CA LYS A 3 18.48 -2.80 5.31
C LYS A 3 17.15 -2.87 4.57
N ARG A 4 16.05 -2.67 5.27
CA ARG A 4 14.68 -2.68 4.72
C ARG A 4 14.07 -1.28 4.79
N GLY A 5 13.11 -1.03 3.91
CA GLY A 5 12.21 0.10 4.03
C GLY A 5 10.80 -0.38 4.34
N GLU A 6 9.88 0.58 4.43
CA GLU A 6 8.48 0.32 4.75
C GLU A 6 7.54 1.08 3.81
N ILE A 7 6.41 0.46 3.48
CA ILE A 7 5.28 1.11 2.84
C ILE A 7 4.13 1.07 3.83
N ALA A 8 3.65 2.24 4.25
CA ALA A 8 2.50 2.38 5.12
C ALA A 8 1.32 2.96 4.33
N ILE A 9 0.16 2.34 4.41
CA ILE A 9 -1.04 2.70 3.65
C ILE A 9 -2.13 3.07 4.64
N PHE A 10 -2.70 4.26 4.48
CA PHE A 10 -3.80 4.77 5.30
C PHE A 10 -4.96 5.18 4.40
N MET A 11 -6.05 4.42 4.44
CA MET A 11 -7.26 4.70 3.66
C MET A 11 -7.94 5.96 4.19
N ARG A 12 -8.30 6.90 3.30
CA ARG A 12 -8.92 8.17 3.68
C ARG A 12 -10.25 8.44 2.99
N ASP A 13 -11.12 9.21 3.62
CA ASP A 13 -12.27 9.83 2.95
C ASP A 13 -11.92 11.17 2.28
N ASP A 14 -12.90 11.77 1.61
CA ASP A 14 -12.84 13.09 0.97
C ASP A 14 -12.59 14.25 1.97
N MET A 15 -12.85 14.02 3.25
CA MET A 15 -12.51 14.93 4.35
C MET A 15 -11.14 14.63 4.99
N CYS A 16 -10.30 13.82 4.33
CA CYS A 16 -8.95 13.45 4.75
C CYS A 16 -8.87 12.65 6.05
N ARG A 17 -9.96 12.07 6.54
CA ARG A 17 -9.98 11.25 7.77
C ARG A 17 -9.62 9.81 7.45
N ILE A 18 -8.92 9.13 8.35
CA ILE A 18 -8.70 7.68 8.21
C ILE A 18 -10.04 6.98 8.36
N VAL A 19 -10.37 6.10 7.41
CA VAL A 19 -11.61 5.34 7.42
C VAL A 19 -11.35 3.87 7.71
N PRO A 20 -12.11 3.23 8.63
CA PRO A 20 -11.91 1.84 9.01
C PRO A 20 -12.52 0.89 7.99
N VAL A 21 -11.97 0.88 6.76
CA VAL A 21 -12.40 -0.02 5.68
C VAL A 21 -11.51 -1.26 5.61
N GLY A 22 -12.10 -2.40 5.27
CA GLY A 22 -11.39 -3.64 4.94
C GLY A 22 -10.88 -3.68 3.50
N GLY A 23 -10.34 -4.82 3.08
CA GLY A 23 -9.86 -5.07 1.73
C GLY A 23 -8.48 -5.68 1.67
N THR A 24 -7.85 -5.56 0.51
CA THR A 24 -6.61 -6.24 0.19
C THR A 24 -5.64 -5.31 -0.54
N VAL A 25 -4.37 -5.36 -0.14
CA VAL A 25 -3.26 -4.73 -0.86
C VAL A 25 -2.45 -5.82 -1.54
N TYR A 26 -2.21 -5.65 -2.84
CA TYR A 26 -1.28 -6.44 -3.62
C TYR A 26 -0.03 -5.62 -3.91
N ILE A 27 1.13 -6.23 -3.79
CA ILE A 27 2.40 -5.57 -4.10
C ILE A 27 3.24 -6.44 -5.04
N ARG A 28 3.96 -5.78 -5.96
CA ARG A 28 4.98 -6.41 -6.80
C ARG A 28 6.15 -5.49 -7.05
N SER A 29 7.31 -6.06 -7.31
CA SER A 29 8.44 -5.32 -7.85
C SER A 29 8.09 -4.76 -9.23
N CYS A 30 8.54 -3.54 -9.54
CA CYS A 30 8.34 -2.94 -10.87
C CYS A 30 8.95 -3.79 -12.00
N CYS A 31 9.99 -4.58 -11.70
CA CYS A 31 10.69 -5.43 -12.66
C CYS A 31 10.05 -6.81 -12.85
N GLU A 32 9.09 -7.18 -12.00
CA GLU A 32 8.47 -8.51 -12.02
C GLU A 32 7.08 -8.48 -12.68
N ARG A 33 6.71 -9.60 -13.30
CA ARG A 33 5.37 -9.84 -13.81
C ARG A 33 4.60 -10.68 -12.79
N GLY A 34 3.44 -10.20 -12.36
CA GLY A 34 2.59 -10.85 -11.35
C GLY A 34 2.64 -10.18 -9.98
N TRP A 35 1.69 -10.50 -9.11
CA TRP A 35 1.61 -9.99 -7.73
C TRP A 35 2.41 -10.92 -6.81
N ALA A 36 3.30 -10.34 -6.00
CA ALA A 36 4.27 -11.10 -5.21
C ALA A 36 3.80 -11.32 -3.77
N ASP A 37 3.06 -10.36 -3.20
CA ASP A 37 2.58 -10.42 -1.83
C ASP A 37 1.19 -9.79 -1.73
N GLU A 38 0.38 -10.33 -0.83
CA GLU A 38 -1.01 -9.98 -0.58
C GLU A 38 -1.18 -9.75 0.93
N GLN A 39 -1.64 -8.56 1.30
CA GLN A 39 -1.77 -8.17 2.69
C GLN A 39 -3.17 -7.60 2.96
N PRO A 40 -3.86 -8.07 4.01
CA PRO A 40 -5.20 -7.59 4.34
C PRO A 40 -5.13 -6.16 4.92
N ILE A 41 -6.07 -5.32 4.52
CA ILE A 41 -6.31 -4.01 5.12
C ILE A 41 -7.07 -4.22 6.44
N LYS A 42 -6.48 -3.76 7.55
CA LYS A 42 -7.08 -3.85 8.88
C LYS A 42 -7.35 -2.45 9.39
N GLU A 43 -8.62 -2.15 9.66
CA GLU A 43 -9.07 -0.84 10.15
C GLU A 43 -8.56 0.33 9.27
N GLY A 44 -8.57 0.16 7.95
CA GLY A 44 -8.08 1.18 7.01
C GLY A 44 -6.56 1.30 6.91
N HIS A 45 -5.80 0.38 7.49
CA HIS A 45 -4.35 0.44 7.55
C HIS A 45 -3.66 -0.84 7.09
N VAL A 46 -2.50 -0.68 6.42
CA VAL A 46 -1.55 -1.76 6.08
C VAL A 46 -0.13 -1.22 6.22
N GLN A 47 0.76 -2.04 6.78
CA GLN A 47 2.20 -1.75 6.83
C GLN A 47 2.99 -2.93 6.26
N LEU A 48 3.84 -2.65 5.28
CA LEU A 48 4.62 -3.63 4.53
C LEU A 48 6.11 -3.39 4.76
N ARG A 49 6.87 -4.43 5.13
CA ARG A 49 8.33 -4.36 5.17
C ARG A 49 8.94 -4.90 3.89
N VAL A 50 9.58 -4.04 3.12
CA VAL A 50 10.10 -4.37 1.79
C VAL A 50 11.60 -4.11 1.70
N LEU A 51 12.25 -4.75 0.73
CA LEU A 51 13.59 -4.35 0.35
C LEU A 51 13.55 -2.97 -0.34
N PRO A 52 14.66 -2.22 -0.35
CA PRO A 52 14.74 -1.00 -1.14
C PRO A 52 14.53 -1.32 -2.62
N GLY A 53 13.71 -0.53 -3.31
CA GLY A 53 13.35 -0.80 -4.71
C GLY A 53 12.15 -0.02 -5.21
N CYS A 54 11.76 -0.32 -6.45
CA CYS A 54 10.55 0.20 -7.08
C CYS A 54 9.43 -0.84 -6.95
N TYR A 55 8.26 -0.40 -6.49
CA TYR A 55 7.09 -1.25 -6.31
C TYR A 55 5.86 -0.67 -6.97
N VAL A 56 5.02 -1.56 -7.48
CA VAL A 56 3.62 -1.26 -7.83
C VAL A 56 2.74 -1.85 -6.75
N VAL A 57 1.86 -1.00 -6.21
CA VAL A 57 0.94 -1.31 -5.10
C VAL A 57 -0.48 -1.14 -5.63
N LEU A 58 -1.25 -2.23 -5.66
CA LEU A 58 -2.67 -2.23 -5.98
C LEU A 58 -3.47 -2.36 -4.70
N ILE A 59 -4.28 -1.36 -4.42
CA ILE A 59 -5.09 -1.22 -3.22
C ILE A 59 -6.54 -1.50 -3.63
N LYS A 60 -7.10 -2.60 -3.12
CA LYS A 60 -8.49 -3.02 -3.36
C LYS A 60 -9.27 -2.97 -2.04
N PRO A 61 -9.88 -1.83 -1.69
CA PRO A 61 -10.77 -1.80 -0.54
C PRO A 61 -12.00 -2.69 -0.81
N GLU A 62 -12.62 -3.23 0.24
CA GLU A 62 -13.91 -3.95 0.12
C GLU A 62 -15.02 -3.04 -0.41
N GLU A 63 -14.92 -1.76 -0.10
CA GLU A 63 -15.86 -0.73 -0.52
C GLU A 63 -15.12 0.38 -1.29
N GLY A 64 -15.67 0.78 -2.44
CA GLY A 64 -15.13 1.83 -3.30
C GLY A 64 -14.17 1.36 -4.40
N MET A 65 -13.54 2.33 -5.08
CA MET A 65 -12.69 2.04 -6.24
C MET A 65 -11.27 1.59 -5.89
N SER A 66 -10.81 0.57 -6.62
CA SER A 66 -9.41 0.11 -6.58
C SER A 66 -8.45 1.18 -7.11
N GLN A 67 -7.26 1.25 -6.53
CA GLN A 67 -6.22 2.23 -6.90
C GLN A 67 -4.86 1.56 -7.05
N GLU A 68 -4.16 1.90 -8.12
CA GLU A 68 -2.78 1.48 -8.33
C GLU A 68 -1.82 2.67 -8.13
N LYS A 69 -0.71 2.44 -7.42
CA LYS A 69 0.33 3.43 -7.14
C LYS A 69 1.70 2.81 -7.38
N MET A 70 2.61 3.61 -7.91
CA MET A 70 4.03 3.26 -7.98
C MET A 70 4.78 4.01 -6.86
N VAL A 71 5.66 3.32 -6.16
CA VAL A 71 6.50 3.89 -5.09
C VAL A 71 7.94 3.44 -5.22
N ILE A 72 8.86 4.32 -4.81
CA ILE A 72 10.28 4.00 -4.67
C ILE A 72 10.60 4.05 -3.19
N VAL A 73 11.14 2.96 -2.66
CA VAL A 73 11.48 2.81 -1.24
C VAL A 73 12.99 2.74 -1.11
N LYS A 74 13.59 3.61 -0.29
CA LYS A 74 15.03 3.58 0.04
C LYS A 74 15.29 2.78 1.31
N CYS A 75 16.58 2.53 1.59
CA CYS A 75 17.03 1.92 2.83
C CYS A 75 16.54 2.71 4.06
N ASN A 76 15.88 2.03 5.00
CA ASN A 76 15.37 2.60 6.26
C ASN A 76 14.39 3.78 6.06
N GLU A 77 13.75 3.87 4.89
CA GLU A 77 12.71 4.85 4.61
C GLU A 77 11.33 4.25 4.83
N THR A 78 10.39 5.06 5.30
CA THR A 78 8.96 4.75 5.29
C THR A 78 8.27 5.64 4.26
N VAL A 79 7.64 5.03 3.26
CA VAL A 79 6.80 5.71 2.28
C VAL A 79 5.34 5.59 2.70
N CYS A 80 4.65 6.71 2.82
CA CYS A 80 3.23 6.74 3.18
C CYS A 80 2.36 6.91 1.93
N LEU A 81 1.41 6.00 1.73
CA LEU A 81 0.34 6.12 0.74
C LEU A 81 -0.97 6.47 1.45
N ASN A 82 -1.68 7.47 0.92
CA ASN A 82 -2.96 7.93 1.44
C ASN A 82 -4.04 7.86 0.35
N PRO A 83 -4.46 6.66 -0.07
CA PRO A 83 -5.53 6.51 -1.07
C PRO A 83 -6.87 7.04 -0.52
N LEU A 84 -7.65 7.65 -1.41
CA LEU A 84 -9.02 8.06 -1.09
C LEU A 84 -9.99 6.92 -1.38
N VAL A 85 -10.79 6.50 -0.41
CA VAL A 85 -11.95 5.63 -0.64
C VAL A 85 -12.98 6.45 -1.40
N LYS A 86 -13.11 6.15 -2.70
CA LYS A 86 -14.13 6.75 -3.56
C LYS A 86 -15.28 5.76 -3.69
N TRP A 87 -16.42 6.12 -3.12
CA TRP A 87 -17.68 5.42 -3.15
C TRP A 87 -18.32 5.45 -4.54
#